data_AF-A0A022Q823-F1
#
_entry.id   AF-A0A022Q823-F1
#
_cell.length_a   1.000
_cell.length_b   1.000
_cell.length_c   1.000
_cell.angle_alpha   90.00
_cell.angle_beta   90.00
_cell.angle_gamma   90.00
#
_symmetry.space_group_name_H-M   'P 1'
#
loop_
_entity.id
_entity.type
_entity.pdbx_description
1 polymer ?
#
loop_
_entity_poly.entity_id
_entity_poly.type
_entity_poly.pdbx_seq_one_letter_code
_entity_poly.pdbx_strand_id
1 'polypeptide(L)'
;MEFSCKEFKVGKCEGERLVEGETIPLVLRPPAEDKNQLECLLEAIGKNKEWFHQMIVKNSAVLLRGFDVKNAVDFNDVVEAFGWDEIRYVGPAPRTQVHKRIWTANEGDLSEFIHYHHEMLS
;
A
#
# COMPACT_ATOMS: atom_id res chain seq x y z
N MET A 1 10.28 6.88 20.18
CA MET A 1 10.90 5.58 19.86
C MET A 1 11.11 5.55 18.35
N GLU A 2 12.35 5.42 17.89
CA GLU A 2 12.64 5.21 16.46
C GLU A 2 12.28 3.78 16.10
N PHE A 3 11.17 3.60 15.39
CA PHE A 3 10.77 2.30 14.85
C PHE A 3 11.64 1.99 13.63
N SER A 4 12.88 1.57 13.85
CA SER A 4 13.77 1.16 12.76
C SER A 4 13.45 -0.28 12.33
N CYS A 5 13.04 -0.45 11.07
CA CYS A 5 12.99 -1.76 10.42
C CYS A 5 14.18 -1.83 9.45
N LYS A 6 15.04 -2.85 9.61
CA LYS A 6 16.23 -3.02 8.74
C LYS A 6 15.85 -3.46 7.32
N GLU A 7 14.63 -3.94 7.13
CA GLU A 7 14.13 -4.44 5.84
C GLU A 7 13.66 -3.31 4.92
N PHE A 8 13.58 -2.06 5.41
CA PHE A 8 13.10 -0.92 4.63
C PHE A 8 13.96 0.32 4.86
N LYS A 9 14.19 1.07 3.78
CA LYS A 9 14.78 2.41 3.85
C LYS A 9 13.67 3.45 3.78
N VAL A 10 13.65 4.40 4.71
CA VAL A 10 12.74 5.55 4.64
C VAL A 10 13.13 6.42 3.45
N GLY A 11 12.14 6.69 2.59
CA GLY A 11 12.28 7.51 1.40
C GLY A 11 11.56 8.84 1.51
N LYS A 12 11.43 9.52 0.36
CA LYS A 12 10.58 10.70 0.19
C LYS A 12 9.72 10.58 -1.06
N CYS A 13 8.58 11.26 -1.09
CA CYS A 13 7.80 11.50 -2.29
C CYS A 13 7.34 12.95 -2.42
N GLU A 14 7.13 13.40 -3.66
CA GLU A 14 6.47 14.67 -3.91
C GLU A 14 5.07 14.69 -3.26
N GLY A 15 4.72 15.81 -2.63
CA GLY A 15 3.44 15.97 -1.94
C GLY A 15 3.38 15.42 -0.52
N GLU A 16 4.44 14.77 -0.01
CA GLU A 16 4.50 14.35 1.40
C GLU A 16 4.45 15.56 2.35
N ARG A 17 3.80 15.39 3.51
CA ARG A 17 3.67 16.44 4.53
C ARG A 17 4.11 15.94 5.89
N LEU A 18 4.58 16.86 6.73
CA LEU A 18 4.82 16.60 8.14
C LEU A 18 3.63 17.13 8.95
N VAL A 19 2.94 16.25 9.67
CA VAL A 19 1.81 16.59 10.53
C VAL A 19 2.13 16.07 11.93
N GLU A 20 2.21 16.99 12.90
CA GLU A 20 2.52 16.65 14.30
C GLU A 20 3.80 15.80 14.49
N GLY A 21 4.78 15.99 13.62
CA GLY A 21 6.06 15.26 13.66
C GLY A 21 6.07 13.95 12.88
N GLU A 22 4.96 13.56 12.27
CA GLU A 22 4.85 12.34 11.45
C GLU A 22 4.73 12.67 9.96
N THR A 23 5.45 11.91 9.12
CA THR A 23 5.35 12.06 7.66
C THR A 23 4.09 11.36 7.16
N ILE A 24 3.33 12.03 6.30
CA ILE A 24 2.13 11.50 5.65
C ILE A 24 2.28 11.64 4.14
N PRO A 25 2.31 10.53 3.38
CA PRO A 25 2.47 9.14 3.85
C PRO A 25 3.91 8.86 4.31
N LEU A 26 4.11 7.80 5.11
CA LEU A 26 5.45 7.23 5.29
C LEU A 26 5.88 6.52 4.01
N VAL A 27 7.03 6.89 3.44
CA VAL A 27 7.53 6.24 2.21
C VAL A 27 8.60 5.21 2.58
N LEU A 28 8.40 3.96 2.16
CA LEU A 28 9.34 2.86 2.36
C LEU A 28 9.88 2.39 1.00
N ARG A 29 11.19 2.20 0.93
CA ARG A 29 11.92 1.75 -0.25
C ARG A 29 12.76 0.51 0.08
N PRO A 30 13.23 -0.23 -0.93
CA PRO A 30 14.20 -1.30 -0.71
C PRO A 30 15.41 -0.81 0.11
N PRO A 31 15.94 -1.63 1.03
CA PRO A 31 17.08 -1.25 1.85
C PRO A 31 18.38 -1.13 1.02
N ALA A 32 18.45 -1.83 -0.10
CA ALA A 32 19.52 -1.79 -1.10
C ALA A 32 18.94 -2.06 -2.51
N GLU A 33 19.67 -1.71 -3.57
CA GLU A 33 19.23 -1.90 -4.96
C GLU A 33 18.97 -3.37 -5.32
N ASP A 34 19.75 -4.28 -4.75
CA ASP A 34 19.64 -5.73 -4.94
C ASP A 34 18.56 -6.39 -4.06
N LYS A 35 17.77 -5.59 -3.32
CA LYS A 35 16.68 -6.03 -2.42
C LYS A 35 15.31 -5.52 -2.84
N ASN A 36 15.16 -5.14 -4.11
CA ASN A 36 13.90 -4.65 -4.66
C ASN A 36 12.97 -5.78 -5.18
N GLN A 37 13.44 -7.03 -5.21
CA GLN A 37 12.67 -8.14 -5.78
C GLN A 37 11.40 -8.42 -4.96
N LEU A 38 10.38 -8.95 -5.65
CA LEU A 38 9.09 -9.30 -5.04
C LEU A 38 9.27 -10.21 -3.83
N GLU A 39 10.09 -11.25 -3.93
CA GLU A 39 10.29 -12.24 -2.86
C GLU A 39 10.86 -11.58 -1.59
N CYS A 40 11.80 -10.63 -1.75
CA CYS A 40 12.34 -9.86 -0.63
C CYS A 40 11.24 -9.01 0.03
N LEU A 41 10.36 -8.40 -0.77
CA LEU A 41 9.23 -7.62 -0.25
C LEU A 41 8.23 -8.51 0.52
N LEU A 42 7.85 -9.66 -0.02
CA LEU A 42 6.93 -10.59 0.62
C LEU A 42 7.48 -11.10 1.95
N GLU A 43 8.77 -11.46 1.97
CA GLU A 43 9.47 -11.88 3.19
C GLU A 43 9.50 -10.75 4.24
N ALA A 44 9.82 -9.52 3.81
CA ALA A 44 9.86 -8.35 4.68
C ALA A 44 8.50 -8.03 5.28
N ILE A 45 7.41 -8.07 4.48
CA ILE A 45 6.04 -7.87 4.99
C ILE A 45 5.69 -8.98 5.98
N GLY A 46 5.94 -10.25 5.62
CA GLY A 46 5.63 -11.40 6.47
C GLY A 46 6.29 -11.35 7.84
N LYS A 47 7.53 -10.87 7.92
CA LYS A 47 8.27 -10.70 9.19
C LYS A 47 7.82 -9.50 10.02
N ASN A 48 7.24 -8.48 9.40
CA ASN A 48 7.04 -7.16 10.03
C ASN A 48 5.56 -6.71 10.07
N LYS A 49 4.60 -7.65 10.07
CA LYS A 49 3.16 -7.33 10.02
C LYS A 49 2.70 -6.34 11.11
N GLU A 50 3.10 -6.59 12.36
CA GLU A 50 2.73 -5.73 13.49
C GLU A 50 3.37 -4.34 13.37
N TRP A 51 4.62 -4.28 12.91
CA TRP A 51 5.30 -3.01 12.66
C TRP A 51 4.59 -2.21 11.56
N PHE A 52 4.14 -2.86 10.48
CA PHE A 52 3.35 -2.20 9.44
C PHE A 52 2.04 -1.62 9.98
N HIS A 53 1.33 -2.38 10.81
CA HIS A 53 0.11 -1.90 11.47
C HIS A 53 0.39 -0.63 12.28
N GLN A 54 1.46 -0.62 13.09
CA GLN A 54 1.87 0.56 13.86
C GLN A 54 2.25 1.76 12.97
N MET A 55 2.96 1.53 11.87
CA MET A 55 3.33 2.61 10.93
C MET A 55 2.10 3.18 10.21
N ILE A 56 1.14 2.34 9.84
CA ILE A 56 -0.11 2.82 9.22
C ILE A 56 -0.90 3.69 10.21
N VAL A 57 -1.04 3.25 11.46
CA VAL A 57 -1.72 4.03 12.51
C VAL A 57 -1.00 5.35 12.78
N LYS A 58 0.33 5.36 12.77
CA LYS A 58 1.15 6.55 13.07
C LYS A 58 1.21 7.55 11.92
N ASN A 59 1.32 7.06 10.68
CA ASN A 59 1.60 7.88 9.50
C ASN A 59 0.39 8.05 8.57
N SER A 60 -0.79 7.57 8.98
CA SER A 60 -2.07 7.56 8.23
C SER A 60 -2.07 6.76 6.93
N ALA A 61 -0.92 6.62 6.27
CA ALA A 61 -0.70 5.83 5.07
C ALA A 61 0.78 5.47 4.94
N VAL A 62 1.06 4.33 4.32
CA VAL A 62 2.41 3.87 3.99
C VAL A 62 2.48 3.63 2.49
N LEU A 63 3.49 4.20 1.84
CA LEU A 63 3.78 4.03 0.43
C LEU A 63 4.99 3.13 0.24
N LEU A 64 4.79 1.94 -0.32
CA LEU A 64 5.86 1.03 -0.75
C LEU A 64 6.30 1.42 -2.16
N ARG A 65 7.55 1.90 -2.33
CA ARG A 65 8.04 2.44 -3.62
C ARG A 65 9.39 1.87 -4.02
N GLY A 66 9.48 1.44 -5.28
CA GLY A 66 10.71 0.94 -5.88
C GLY A 66 10.91 -0.56 -5.75
N PHE A 67 9.84 -1.31 -5.52
CA PHE A 67 9.84 -2.78 -5.54
C PHE A 67 9.36 -3.30 -6.91
N ASP A 68 9.82 -4.49 -7.28
CA ASP A 68 9.54 -5.14 -8.57
C ASP A 68 8.16 -5.82 -8.59
N VAL A 69 7.09 -5.05 -8.33
CA VAL A 69 5.70 -5.49 -8.48
C VAL A 69 5.23 -5.13 -9.89
N LYS A 70 5.20 -6.11 -10.80
CA LYS A 70 5.09 -5.86 -12.25
C LYS A 70 3.68 -6.05 -12.80
N ASN A 71 2.84 -6.81 -12.11
CA ASN A 71 1.51 -7.19 -12.61
C ASN A 71 0.51 -7.44 -11.47
N ALA A 72 -0.74 -7.77 -11.81
CA ALA A 72 -1.81 -8.00 -10.85
C ALA A 72 -1.61 -9.24 -9.95
N VAL A 73 -0.88 -10.27 -10.43
CA VAL A 73 -0.53 -11.45 -9.63
C VAL A 73 0.47 -11.05 -8.54
N ASP A 74 1.55 -10.37 -8.91
CA ASP A 74 2.55 -9.87 -7.96
C ASP A 74 1.91 -8.96 -6.90
N PHE A 75 0.99 -8.07 -7.34
CA PHE A 75 0.28 -7.18 -6.43
C PHE A 75 -0.65 -7.94 -5.47
N ASN A 76 -1.32 -8.99 -5.95
CA ASN A 76 -2.11 -9.87 -5.09
C ASN A 76 -1.24 -10.57 -4.03
N ASP A 77 -0.06 -11.06 -4.41
CA ASP A 77 0.84 -11.74 -3.47
C ASP A 77 1.29 -10.77 -2.35
N VAL A 78 1.53 -9.50 -2.67
CA VAL A 78 1.78 -8.45 -1.68
C VAL A 78 0.58 -8.25 -0.75
N VAL A 79 -0.65 -8.18 -1.28
CA VAL A 79 -1.87 -8.07 -0.47
C VAL A 79 -2.06 -9.29 0.44
N GLU A 80 -1.86 -10.51 -0.07
CA GLU A 80 -1.94 -11.75 0.71
C GLU A 80 -0.86 -11.81 1.79
N ALA A 81 0.35 -11.28 1.55
CA ALA A 81 1.43 -11.28 2.52
C ALA A 81 1.07 -10.49 3.79
N PHE A 82 0.29 -9.41 3.70
CA PHE A 82 -0.22 -8.70 4.88
C PHE A 82 -1.14 -9.60 5.72
N GLY A 83 -1.91 -10.47 5.08
CA GLY A 83 -2.83 -11.39 5.77
C GLY A 83 -4.05 -10.69 6.37
N TRP A 84 -4.43 -9.53 5.83
CA TRP A 84 -5.69 -8.87 6.18
C TRP A 84 -6.87 -9.56 5.52
N ASP A 85 -8.03 -9.46 6.17
CA ASP A 85 -9.28 -9.98 5.63
C ASP A 85 -9.69 -9.20 4.39
N GLU A 86 -10.22 -9.92 3.40
CA GLU A 86 -10.78 -9.31 2.20
C GLU A 86 -12.16 -8.74 2.50
N ILE A 87 -12.36 -7.45 2.19
CA ILE A 87 -13.69 -6.85 2.23
C ILE A 87 -14.50 -7.31 1.00
N ARG A 88 -15.72 -7.77 1.23
CA ARG A 88 -16.66 -8.07 0.15
C ARG A 88 -17.29 -6.77 -0.36
N TYR A 89 -16.99 -6.38 -1.60
CA TYR A 89 -17.64 -5.23 -2.23
C TYR A 89 -19.13 -5.48 -2.46
N VAL A 90 -19.96 -4.55 -1.99
CA VAL A 90 -21.41 -4.52 -2.23
C VAL A 90 -21.78 -3.06 -2.54
N GLY A 91 -21.75 -2.69 -3.81
CA GLY A 91 -22.06 -1.33 -4.23
C GLY A 91 -22.53 -1.28 -5.69
N PRO A 92 -23.04 -0.11 -6.12
CA PRO A 92 -23.66 0.05 -7.44
C PRO A 92 -22.64 0.24 -8.56
N ALA A 93 -21.39 0.58 -8.26
CA ALA A 93 -20.38 0.84 -9.28
C ALA A 93 -19.86 -0.48 -9.86
N PRO A 94 -19.82 -0.64 -11.20
CA PRO A 94 -19.26 -1.82 -11.82
C PRO A 94 -17.77 -1.92 -11.52
N ARG A 95 -17.33 -3.12 -11.12
CA ARG A 95 -15.92 -3.47 -10.89
C ARG A 95 -15.61 -4.77 -11.60
N THR A 96 -14.43 -4.85 -12.21
CA THR A 96 -13.95 -6.06 -12.90
C THR A 96 -12.88 -6.72 -12.05
N GLN A 97 -13.06 -8.01 -11.77
CA GLN A 97 -12.03 -8.81 -11.09
C GLN A 97 -10.88 -9.05 -12.06
N VAL A 98 -9.67 -8.63 -11.68
CA VAL A 98 -8.46 -8.81 -12.50
C VAL A 98 -7.76 -10.11 -12.10
N HIS A 99 -7.50 -10.28 -10.79
CA HIS A 99 -6.87 -11.47 -10.26
C HIS A 99 -7.15 -11.62 -8.77
N LYS A 100 -7.85 -12.68 -8.34
CA LYS A 100 -8.17 -12.95 -6.93
C LYS A 100 -8.71 -11.69 -6.20
N ARG A 101 -7.94 -11.11 -5.27
CA ARG A 101 -8.34 -9.94 -4.46
C ARG A 101 -8.13 -8.60 -5.17
N ILE A 102 -7.65 -8.62 -6.41
CA ILE A 102 -7.34 -7.43 -7.21
C ILE A 102 -8.49 -7.16 -8.18
N TRP A 103 -9.06 -5.98 -8.05
CA TRP A 103 -10.21 -5.48 -8.82
C TRP A 103 -9.88 -4.11 -9.41
N THR A 104 -10.54 -3.76 -10.51
CA THR A 104 -10.61 -2.37 -10.97
C THR A 104 -11.56 -1.55 -10.10
N ALA A 105 -11.38 -0.23 -10.02
CA ALA A 105 -12.17 0.64 -9.13
C ALA A 105 -13.52 1.06 -9.75
N ASN A 106 -13.50 1.65 -10.94
CA ASN A 106 -14.64 2.01 -11.77
C ASN A 106 -14.15 2.42 -13.18
N GLU A 107 -15.07 2.52 -14.15
CA GLU A 107 -14.82 3.05 -15.49
C GLU A 107 -15.47 4.45 -15.64
N GLY A 108 -15.27 5.33 -14.66
CA GLY A 108 -15.75 6.71 -14.72
C GLY A 108 -15.01 7.52 -15.81
N ASP A 109 -15.61 8.61 -16.28
CA ASP A 109 -14.97 9.47 -17.28
C ASP A 109 -13.68 10.09 -16.71
N LEU A 110 -12.59 10.05 -17.47
CA LEU A 110 -11.28 10.60 -17.07
C LEU A 110 -11.31 12.12 -16.82
N SER A 111 -12.32 12.82 -17.35
CA SER A 111 -12.54 14.25 -17.15
C SER A 111 -13.28 14.59 -15.85
N GLU A 112 -13.89 13.60 -15.20
CA GLU A 112 -14.62 13.81 -13.96
C GLU A 112 -13.67 13.93 -12.76
N PHE A 113 -13.94 14.93 -11.92
CA PHE A 113 -13.23 15.11 -10.66
C PHE A 113 -13.82 14.20 -9.58
N ILE A 114 -12.98 13.33 -9.00
CA ILE A 114 -13.36 12.50 -7.88
C ILE A 114 -13.16 13.30 -6.59
N HIS A 115 -14.27 13.66 -5.92
CA HIS A 115 -14.23 14.37 -4.64
C HIS A 115 -13.60 13.51 -3.53
N TYR A 116 -13.02 14.15 -2.51
CA TYR A 116 -12.52 13.46 -1.33
C TYR A 116 -13.67 12.74 -0.61
N HIS A 117 -13.46 11.46 -0.31
CA HIS A 117 -14.38 10.59 0.41
C HIS A 117 -13.58 9.50 1.13
N HIS A 118 -14.22 8.77 2.06
CA HIS A 118 -13.68 7.49 2.51
C HIS A 118 -14.36 6.36 1.74
N GLU A 119 -13.62 5.29 1.47
CA GLU A 119 -14.13 4.14 0.71
C GLU A 119 -15.37 3.54 1.36
N MET A 120 -16.41 3.29 0.56
CA MET A 120 -17.67 2.65 0.96
C MET A 120 -18.47 3.37 2.06
N LEU A 121 -18.17 4.64 2.34
CA LEU A 121 -19.11 5.49 3.07
C LEU A 121 -20.21 5.94 2.09
N SER A 122 -21.43 5.43 2.32
CA SER A 122 -22.67 6.06 1.86
C SER A 122 -23.00 7.29 2.70
#